data_AF-A0A8C1BNY9-F1
#
_entry.id   AF-A0A8C1BNY9-F1
#
_cell.length_a   1.000
_cell.length_b   1.000
_cell.length_c   1.000
_cell.angle_alpha   90.00
_cell.angle_beta   90.00
_cell.angle_gamma   90.00
#
_symmetry.space_group_name_H-M   'P 1'
#
loop_
_entity.id
_entity.type
_entity.pdbx_description
1 polymer ?
#
loop_
_entity_poly.entity_id
_entity_poly.type
_entity_poly.pdbx_seq_one_letter_code
_entity_poly.pdbx_strand_id
1 'polypeptide(L)'
;QRVKNLRGSEYFPYPLYTHDCTATHSSNVIIKFADDTTVIGLITDNDETAYREEVSTLTKWCQDNHLSLNIDKTKELVVDFRRQSREHTPITIDKTPVERVSSFKFLGVNISEDLTWSTHTDAVLKKAHQRLFFLRRLRKFGMSPSILRSFYTCTIESILTGCITAWFGNSTAGNRKALKRVVRTASHIVGGELPSLQDIYTRRCIRKSRRIISDSSHPSHRLLSLLPSGRRLRSIRSRTSRLRDSFFPQAIRLMNSLN
;
A
#
# COMPACT_ATOMS: atom_id res chain seq x y z
N GLN A 1 4.31 14.27 5.38
CA GLN A 1 4.58 13.81 3.99
C GLN A 1 3.37 14.14 3.15
N ARG A 2 3.56 14.60 1.91
CA ARG A 2 2.46 14.80 0.96
C ARG A 2 2.53 13.74 -0.13
N VAL A 3 1.39 13.21 -0.57
CA VAL A 3 1.29 12.19 -1.63
C VAL A 3 0.30 12.67 -2.69
N LYS A 4 0.71 12.70 -3.97
CA LYS A 4 -0.09 13.22 -5.08
C LYS A 4 -0.12 12.27 -6.27
N ASN A 5 -1.27 11.72 -6.66
CA ASN A 5 -1.41 10.82 -7.82
C ASN A 5 -1.92 11.55 -9.08
N LEU A 6 -1.27 11.39 -10.24
CA LEU A 6 -1.60 12.00 -11.55
C LEU A 6 -1.97 10.90 -12.56
N ARG A 7 -2.93 11.10 -13.48
CA ARG A 7 -3.31 10.10 -14.50
C ARG A 7 -3.19 10.64 -15.94
N GLY A 8 -2.43 9.94 -16.79
CA GLY A 8 -2.37 10.08 -18.26
C GLY A 8 -3.08 8.94 -19.05
N SER A 9 -3.05 8.97 -20.40
CA SER A 9 -3.70 7.99 -21.27
C SER A 9 -2.76 6.85 -21.74
N GLU A 10 -3.29 5.63 -21.86
CA GLU A 10 -2.56 4.39 -22.17
C GLU A 10 -1.94 4.34 -23.59
N TYR A 11 -0.60 4.17 -23.66
CA TYR A 11 0.08 3.51 -24.78
C TYR A 11 1.29 2.70 -24.24
N PHE A 12 1.61 1.55 -24.85
CA PHE A 12 2.71 0.64 -24.44
C PHE A 12 4.11 1.30 -24.25
N PRO A 13 4.51 2.38 -24.94
CA PRO A 13 5.75 3.10 -24.63
C PRO A 13 5.68 4.06 -23.43
N TYR A 14 4.53 4.25 -22.78
CA TYR A 14 4.36 5.27 -21.73
C TYR A 14 5.35 5.18 -20.55
N PRO A 15 5.71 3.99 -20.02
CA PRO A 15 6.74 3.89 -18.99
C PRO A 15 8.14 4.29 -19.46
N LEU A 16 8.47 4.07 -20.73
CA LEU A 16 9.73 4.52 -21.33
C LEU A 16 9.69 6.02 -21.59
N TYR A 17 8.55 6.52 -22.08
CA TYR A 17 8.31 7.92 -22.38
C TYR A 17 8.45 8.81 -21.14
N THR A 18 7.99 8.32 -20.00
CA THR A 18 8.07 9.05 -18.73
C THR A 18 9.32 8.70 -17.92
N HIS A 19 10.27 7.93 -18.46
CA HIS A 19 11.39 7.37 -17.67
C HIS A 19 12.28 8.44 -17.04
N ASP A 20 12.62 9.47 -17.80
CA ASP A 20 13.41 10.66 -17.44
C ASP A 20 12.72 11.60 -16.44
N CYS A 21 11.40 11.46 -16.24
CA CYS A 21 10.68 12.14 -15.16
C CYS A 21 11.11 11.58 -13.79
N THR A 22 12.16 12.16 -13.22
CA THR A 22 12.73 11.82 -11.91
C THR A 22 12.62 12.99 -10.93
N ALA A 23 12.61 12.69 -9.63
CA ALA A 23 12.59 13.74 -8.61
C ALA A 23 13.86 14.59 -8.68
N THR A 24 13.69 15.92 -8.63
CA THR A 24 14.80 16.88 -8.60
C THR A 24 15.41 16.95 -7.21
N HIS A 25 14.58 16.88 -6.16
CA HIS A 25 15.03 16.95 -4.77
C HIS A 25 15.21 15.57 -4.15
N SER A 26 16.30 15.38 -3.40
CA SER A 26 16.57 14.14 -2.66
C SER A 26 15.57 13.86 -1.52
N SER A 27 14.86 14.89 -1.05
CA SER A 27 13.77 14.78 -0.06
C SER A 27 12.44 14.31 -0.66
N ASN A 28 12.36 14.24 -1.99
CA ASN A 28 11.17 13.87 -2.71
C ASN A 28 11.36 12.55 -3.44
N VAL A 29 10.26 11.86 -3.69
CA VAL A 29 10.23 10.59 -4.42
C VAL A 29 9.10 10.64 -5.42
N ILE A 30 9.40 10.34 -6.68
CA ILE A 30 8.39 10.16 -7.73
C ILE A 30 8.23 8.65 -7.95
N ILE A 31 7.01 8.15 -7.80
CA ILE A 31 6.62 6.76 -8.04
C ILE A 31 5.69 6.73 -9.24
N LYS A 32 6.08 6.05 -10.32
CA LYS A 32 5.28 5.94 -11.55
C LYS A 32 4.71 4.53 -11.67
N PHE A 33 3.43 4.39 -11.96
CA PHE A 33 2.79 3.11 -12.27
C PHE A 33 1.79 3.29 -13.42
N ALA A 34 2.17 2.81 -14.61
CA ALA A 34 1.43 3.13 -15.84
C ALA A 34 1.19 4.64 -15.91
N ASP A 35 -0.07 5.07 -15.97
CA ASP A 35 -0.49 6.46 -16.01
C ASP A 35 -0.48 7.16 -14.65
N ASP A 36 -0.58 6.41 -13.54
CA ASP A 36 -0.61 6.87 -12.16
C ASP A 36 0.81 7.34 -11.70
N THR A 37 1.07 8.65 -11.65
CA THR A 37 2.33 9.23 -11.12
C THR A 37 2.12 9.82 -9.74
N THR A 38 2.87 9.32 -8.76
CA THR A 38 2.79 9.74 -7.36
C THR A 38 4.00 10.53 -6.89
N VAL A 39 3.83 11.79 -6.49
CA VAL A 39 4.89 12.59 -5.84
C VAL A 39 4.77 12.49 -4.34
N ILE A 40 5.86 12.10 -3.67
CA ILE A 40 5.98 12.05 -2.22
C ILE A 40 7.01 13.07 -1.77
N GLY A 41 6.60 14.04 -0.94
CA GLY A 41 7.50 15.04 -0.36
C GLY A 41 7.58 14.97 1.16
N LEU A 42 8.78 15.12 1.72
CA LEU A 42 8.98 15.34 3.15
C LEU A 42 8.80 16.83 3.49
N ILE A 43 8.06 17.11 4.57
CA ILE A 43 7.94 18.45 5.14
C ILE A 43 8.74 18.45 6.43
N THR A 44 9.73 19.33 6.53
CA THR A 44 10.62 19.48 7.68
C THR A 44 10.54 20.92 8.16
N ASP A 45 10.38 21.16 9.46
CA ASP A 45 10.29 22.51 10.04
C ASP A 45 9.26 23.43 9.36
N ASN A 46 8.16 22.81 8.87
CA ASN A 46 7.10 23.48 8.14
C ASN A 46 7.52 24.06 6.77
N ASP A 47 8.70 23.70 6.28
CA ASP A 47 9.15 23.98 4.94
C ASP A 47 8.60 22.93 3.95
N GLU A 48 7.84 23.42 2.98
CA GLU A 48 7.23 22.63 1.91
C GLU A 48 7.81 22.98 0.53
N THR A 49 8.83 23.84 0.49
CA THR A 49 9.35 24.46 -0.74
C THR A 49 9.79 23.40 -1.72
N ALA A 50 10.60 22.43 -1.26
CA ALA A 50 11.05 21.32 -2.09
C ALA A 50 9.90 20.53 -2.73
N TYR A 51 8.81 20.26 -1.99
CA TYR A 51 7.65 19.55 -2.55
C TYR A 51 6.86 20.41 -3.54
N ARG A 52 6.69 21.70 -3.27
CA ARG A 52 5.99 22.63 -4.16
C ARG A 52 6.75 22.83 -5.48
N GLU A 53 8.06 22.98 -5.39
CA GLU A 53 8.95 23.06 -6.55
C GLU A 53 8.93 21.78 -7.37
N GLU A 54 8.88 20.61 -6.72
CA GLU A 54 8.73 19.32 -7.41
C GLU A 54 7.41 19.24 -8.18
N VAL A 55 6.30 19.66 -7.56
CA VAL A 55 5.00 19.69 -8.22
C VAL A 55 5.01 20.67 -9.41
N SER A 56 5.64 21.83 -9.26
CA SER A 56 5.79 22.81 -10.34
C SER A 56 6.64 22.26 -11.49
N THR A 57 7.78 21.65 -11.17
CA THR A 57 8.70 21.03 -12.14
C THR A 57 8.00 19.90 -12.89
N LEU A 58 7.27 19.05 -12.19
CA LEU A 58 6.50 17.97 -12.80
C LEU A 58 5.39 18.50 -13.72
N THR A 59 4.70 19.56 -13.30
CA THR A 59 3.66 20.19 -14.12
C THR A 59 4.25 20.75 -15.41
N LYS A 60 5.40 21.45 -15.31
CA LYS A 60 6.13 21.94 -16.46
C LYS A 60 6.63 20.81 -17.36
N TRP A 61 7.23 19.76 -16.80
CA TRP A 61 7.69 18.60 -17.55
C TRP A 61 6.53 17.94 -18.31
N CYS A 62 5.36 17.82 -17.70
CA CYS A 62 4.17 17.32 -18.39
C CYS A 62 3.75 18.22 -19.56
N GLN A 63 3.76 19.55 -19.39
CA GLN A 63 3.45 20.50 -20.46
C GLN A 63 4.45 20.41 -21.62
N ASP A 64 5.75 20.36 -21.30
CA ASP A 64 6.85 20.25 -22.27
C ASP A 64 6.79 18.91 -23.05
N ASN A 65 6.26 17.87 -22.42
CA ASN A 65 6.05 16.54 -23.00
C ASN A 65 4.61 16.32 -23.51
N HIS A 66 3.83 17.38 -23.73
CA HIS A 66 2.47 17.30 -24.28
C HIS A 66 1.52 16.37 -23.51
N LEU A 67 1.73 16.21 -22.19
CA LEU A 67 0.87 15.47 -21.28
C LEU A 67 -0.04 16.43 -20.52
N SER A 68 -1.35 16.20 -20.59
CA SER A 68 -2.32 16.97 -19.80
C SER A 68 -2.52 16.34 -18.43
N LEU A 69 -2.38 17.12 -17.35
CA LEU A 69 -2.71 16.66 -16.01
C LEU A 69 -4.21 16.75 -15.76
N ASN A 70 -4.82 15.63 -15.35
CA ASN A 70 -6.20 15.64 -14.89
C ASN A 70 -6.27 16.11 -13.42
N ILE A 71 -6.50 17.41 -13.21
CA ILE A 71 -6.54 18.04 -11.88
C ILE A 71 -7.67 17.45 -11.03
N ASP A 72 -8.84 17.18 -11.61
CA ASP A 72 -10.00 16.62 -10.89
C ASP A 72 -9.71 15.23 -10.31
N LYS A 73 -8.94 14.40 -11.02
CA LYS A 73 -8.49 13.09 -10.54
C LYS A 73 -7.29 13.17 -9.60
N THR A 74 -6.60 14.31 -9.60
CA THR A 74 -5.42 14.52 -8.76
C THR A 74 -5.87 14.83 -7.33
N LYS A 75 -5.39 14.02 -6.38
CA LYS A 75 -5.69 14.19 -4.95
C LYS A 75 -4.41 14.48 -4.18
N GLU A 76 -4.52 15.31 -3.15
CA GLU A 76 -3.47 15.54 -2.17
C GLU A 76 -3.84 14.86 -0.84
N LEU A 77 -2.95 13.97 -0.36
CA LEU A 77 -3.00 13.44 1.00
C LEU A 77 -1.86 14.07 1.82
N VAL A 78 -2.18 14.68 2.96
CA VAL A 78 -1.18 15.22 3.90
C VAL A 78 -1.12 14.35 5.14
N VAL A 79 0.04 13.76 5.39
CA VAL A 79 0.31 12.96 6.59
C VAL A 79 1.15 13.79 7.57
N ASP A 80 0.51 14.28 8.64
CA ASP A 80 1.13 15.07 9.71
C ASP A 80 0.80 14.48 11.09
N PHE A 81 1.84 14.18 11.88
CA PHE A 81 1.70 13.64 13.24
C PHE A 81 2.25 14.60 14.31
N ARG A 82 2.53 15.86 13.96
CA ARG A 82 2.95 16.88 14.93
C ARG A 82 1.79 17.17 15.89
N ARG A 83 2.11 17.34 17.18
CA ARG A 83 1.11 17.67 18.22
C ARG A 83 0.43 19.01 17.97
N GLN A 84 1.17 19.97 17.42
CA GLN A 84 0.68 21.25 16.95
C GLN A 84 0.80 21.23 15.42
N SER A 85 -0.24 20.70 14.76
CA SER A 85 -0.34 20.80 13.31
C SER A 85 -0.83 22.20 12.96
N ARG A 86 -0.28 22.78 11.89
CA ARG A 86 -0.75 24.03 11.30
C ARG A 86 -1.47 23.71 10.01
N GLU A 87 -2.42 24.57 9.63
CA GLU A 87 -3.06 24.42 8.34
C GLU A 87 -2.03 24.53 7.22
N HIS A 88 -2.06 23.52 6.37
CA HIS A 88 -1.20 23.40 5.21
C HIS A 88 -1.85 24.11 4.03
N THR A 89 -1.18 25.10 3.43
CA THR A 89 -1.74 25.80 2.26
C THR A 89 -2.01 24.79 1.13
N PRO A 90 -3.19 24.83 0.49
CA PRO A 90 -3.50 23.97 -0.67
C PRO A 90 -2.45 24.12 -1.77
N ILE A 91 -2.23 23.04 -2.53
CA ILE A 91 -1.44 23.11 -3.77
C ILE A 91 -2.35 23.56 -4.89
N THR A 92 -1.82 24.40 -5.77
CA THR A 92 -2.47 24.77 -7.03
C THR A 92 -1.68 24.22 -8.20
N ILE A 93 -2.38 23.74 -9.22
CA ILE A 93 -1.86 23.37 -10.55
C ILE A 93 -2.62 24.24 -11.53
N ASP A 94 -1.93 24.98 -12.40
CA ASP A 94 -2.57 25.88 -13.37
C ASP A 94 -3.64 26.79 -12.72
N LYS A 95 -3.31 27.34 -11.53
CA LYS A 95 -4.17 28.17 -10.68
C LYS A 95 -5.42 27.46 -10.10
N THR A 96 -5.60 26.18 -10.36
CA THR A 96 -6.70 25.37 -9.81
C THR A 96 -6.24 24.63 -8.54
N PRO A 97 -6.93 24.77 -7.40
CA PRO A 97 -6.58 24.05 -6.18
C PRO A 97 -6.79 22.54 -6.34
N VAL A 98 -5.81 21.76 -5.90
CA VAL A 98 -5.90 20.30 -5.83
C VAL A 98 -6.76 19.90 -4.64
N GLU A 99 -7.68 18.96 -4.85
CA GLU A 99 -8.52 18.45 -3.77
C GLU A 99 -7.68 17.74 -2.70
N ARG A 100 -7.80 18.21 -1.45
CA ARG A 100 -7.24 17.53 -0.28
C ARG A 100 -8.21 16.49 0.24
N VAL A 101 -7.70 15.28 0.45
CA VAL A 101 -8.48 14.14 0.93
C VAL A 101 -7.83 13.55 2.17
N SER A 102 -8.64 12.96 3.07
CA SER A 102 -8.15 12.25 4.25
C SER A 102 -7.80 10.79 3.97
N SER A 103 -8.26 10.25 2.82
CA SER A 103 -7.94 8.91 2.36
C SER A 103 -8.07 8.82 0.84
N PHE A 104 -7.20 8.04 0.19
CA PHE A 104 -7.32 7.75 -1.23
C PHE A 104 -6.87 6.33 -1.55
N LYS A 105 -7.32 5.82 -2.70
CA LYS A 105 -6.97 4.48 -3.17
C LYS A 105 -5.72 4.53 -4.05
N PHE A 106 -4.62 4.00 -3.55
CA PHE A 106 -3.36 3.84 -4.29
C PHE A 106 -3.15 2.37 -4.68
N LEU A 107 -3.09 2.07 -5.98
CA LEU A 107 -2.83 0.72 -6.51
C LEU A 107 -3.67 -0.40 -5.86
N GLY A 108 -4.93 -0.11 -5.54
CA GLY A 108 -5.84 -1.09 -4.92
C GLY A 108 -5.92 -1.04 -3.39
N VAL A 109 -5.09 -0.24 -2.71
CA VAL A 109 -5.05 -0.11 -1.25
C VAL A 109 -5.46 1.29 -0.84
N ASN A 110 -6.35 1.41 0.15
CA ASN A 110 -6.69 2.73 0.71
C ASN A 110 -5.62 3.18 1.70
N ILE A 111 -5.05 4.36 1.48
CA ILE A 111 -4.08 5.01 2.35
C ILE A 111 -4.78 6.20 2.99
N SER A 112 -4.76 6.27 4.32
CA SER A 112 -5.35 7.35 5.11
C SER A 112 -4.28 8.26 5.70
N GLU A 113 -4.64 9.51 5.99
CA GLU A 113 -3.74 10.55 6.54
C GLU A 113 -3.18 10.17 7.92
N ASP A 114 -3.96 9.42 8.70
CA ASP A 114 -3.58 8.89 10.02
C ASP A 114 -2.71 7.62 9.94
N LEU A 115 -2.52 7.11 8.72
CA LEU A 115 -1.89 5.83 8.38
C LEU A 115 -2.51 4.63 9.13
N THR A 116 -3.81 4.73 9.47
CA THR A 116 -4.58 3.57 9.92
C THR A 116 -5.12 2.80 8.73
N TRP A 117 -5.39 1.51 8.94
CA TRP A 117 -5.87 0.62 7.87
C TRP A 117 -7.35 0.30 7.98
N SER A 118 -8.12 1.11 8.73
CA SER A 118 -9.55 0.89 8.95
C SER A 118 -10.33 1.08 7.66
N THR A 119 -10.15 2.20 6.96
CA THR A 119 -10.78 2.47 5.65
C THR A 119 -10.49 1.37 4.61
N HIS A 120 -9.25 0.87 4.58
CA HIS A 120 -8.88 -0.26 3.72
C HIS A 120 -9.57 -1.56 4.16
N THR A 121 -9.55 -1.86 5.45
CA THR A 121 -10.16 -3.07 6.02
C THR A 121 -11.66 -3.09 5.74
N ASP A 122 -12.38 -1.99 5.94
CA ASP A 122 -13.82 -1.90 5.72
C ASP A 122 -14.17 -2.12 4.24
N ALA A 123 -13.39 -1.53 3.32
CA ALA A 123 -13.55 -1.76 1.90
C ALA A 123 -13.32 -3.23 1.50
N VAL A 124 -12.33 -3.89 2.10
CA VAL A 124 -12.04 -5.31 1.93
C VAL A 124 -13.16 -6.18 2.50
N LEU A 125 -13.65 -5.88 3.70
CA LEU A 125 -14.75 -6.58 4.35
C LEU A 125 -16.04 -6.49 3.56
N LYS A 126 -16.40 -5.31 3.05
CA LYS A 126 -17.60 -5.11 2.22
C LYS A 126 -17.60 -6.05 1.01
N LYS A 127 -16.46 -6.12 0.29
CA LYS A 127 -16.29 -7.03 -0.86
C LYS A 127 -16.32 -8.51 -0.43
N ALA A 128 -15.68 -8.84 0.69
CA ALA A 128 -15.68 -10.21 1.20
C ALA A 128 -17.07 -10.69 1.62
N HIS A 129 -17.89 -9.82 2.24
CA HIS A 129 -19.27 -10.14 2.60
C HIS A 129 -20.16 -10.39 1.38
N GLN A 130 -20.01 -9.59 0.32
CA GLN A 130 -20.68 -9.85 -0.96
C GLN A 130 -20.31 -11.24 -1.52
N ARG A 131 -19.03 -11.62 -1.45
CA ARG A 131 -18.55 -12.93 -1.93
C ARG A 131 -18.97 -14.09 -1.03
N LEU A 132 -19.10 -13.87 0.28
CA LEU A 132 -19.65 -14.86 1.21
C LEU A 132 -21.10 -15.22 0.87
N PHE A 133 -21.90 -14.27 0.39
CA PHE A 133 -23.27 -14.56 -0.06
C PHE A 133 -23.27 -15.60 -1.19
N PHE A 134 -22.43 -15.42 -2.20
CA PHE A 134 -22.30 -16.39 -3.29
C PHE A 134 -21.77 -17.74 -2.80
N LEU A 135 -20.80 -17.76 -1.88
CA LEU A 135 -20.29 -19.00 -1.29
C LEU A 135 -21.41 -19.78 -0.56
N ARG A 136 -22.29 -19.09 0.19
CA ARG A 136 -23.47 -19.72 0.84
C ARG A 136 -24.44 -20.29 -0.20
N ARG A 137 -24.67 -19.57 -1.29
CA ARG A 137 -25.56 -20.00 -2.37
C ARG A 137 -25.02 -21.25 -3.08
N LEU A 138 -23.71 -21.31 -3.34
CA LEU A 138 -23.06 -22.51 -3.88
C LEU A 138 -23.20 -23.71 -2.95
N ARG A 139 -23.03 -23.52 -1.63
CA ARG A 139 -23.25 -24.59 -0.65
C ARG A 139 -24.71 -25.09 -0.68
N LYS A 140 -25.67 -24.17 -0.79
CA LYS A 140 -27.11 -24.52 -0.88
C LYS A 140 -27.42 -25.33 -2.15
N PHE A 141 -26.72 -25.08 -3.26
CA PHE A 141 -26.83 -25.87 -4.48
C PHE A 141 -26.12 -27.23 -4.43
N GLY A 142 -25.60 -27.65 -3.27
CA GLY A 142 -24.98 -28.96 -3.11
C GLY A 142 -23.58 -29.08 -3.70
N MET A 143 -22.89 -27.96 -3.97
CA MET A 143 -21.52 -28.00 -4.47
C MET A 143 -20.57 -28.70 -3.50
N SER A 144 -19.63 -29.48 -4.04
CA SER A 144 -18.67 -30.25 -3.26
C SER A 144 -17.74 -29.35 -2.43
N PRO A 145 -17.21 -29.83 -1.29
CA PRO A 145 -16.27 -29.07 -0.47
C PRO A 145 -15.02 -28.59 -1.23
N SER A 146 -14.55 -29.35 -2.23
CA SER A 146 -13.39 -28.97 -3.04
C SER A 146 -13.67 -27.75 -3.93
N ILE A 147 -14.87 -27.69 -4.54
CA ILE A 147 -15.32 -26.54 -5.32
C ILE A 147 -15.50 -25.32 -4.41
N LEU A 148 -16.12 -25.49 -3.24
CA LEU A 148 -16.33 -24.41 -2.28
C LEU A 148 -15.00 -23.84 -1.77
N ARG A 149 -14.02 -24.70 -1.47
CA ARG A 149 -12.66 -24.29 -1.09
C ARG A 149 -11.98 -23.52 -2.22
N SER A 150 -12.06 -24.01 -3.45
CA SER A 150 -11.49 -23.34 -4.63
C SER A 150 -12.12 -21.96 -4.85
N PHE A 151 -13.44 -21.87 -4.72
CA PHE A 151 -14.17 -20.60 -4.80
C PHE A 151 -13.72 -19.63 -3.70
N TYR A 152 -13.60 -20.10 -2.45
CA TYR A 152 -13.08 -19.28 -1.35
C TYR A 152 -11.68 -18.74 -1.66
N THR A 153 -10.75 -19.60 -2.07
CA THR A 153 -9.37 -19.19 -2.36
C THR A 153 -9.30 -18.17 -3.49
N CYS A 154 -10.03 -18.40 -4.58
CA CYS A 154 -9.99 -17.54 -5.76
C CYS A 154 -10.71 -16.21 -5.54
N THR A 155 -11.77 -16.17 -4.72
CA THR A 155 -12.63 -14.99 -4.61
C THR A 155 -12.53 -14.29 -3.25
N ILE A 156 -12.58 -15.00 -2.14
CA ILE A 156 -12.60 -14.34 -0.82
C ILE A 156 -11.17 -14.12 -0.35
N GLU A 157 -10.34 -15.16 -0.32
CA GLU A 157 -8.95 -15.07 0.13
C GLU A 157 -8.13 -14.12 -0.74
N SER A 158 -8.32 -14.13 -2.05
CA SER A 158 -7.62 -13.23 -2.97
C SER A 158 -7.81 -11.75 -2.62
N ILE A 159 -9.00 -11.35 -2.21
CA ILE A 159 -9.29 -9.98 -1.75
C ILE A 159 -8.74 -9.75 -0.34
N LEU A 160 -8.99 -10.66 0.60
CA LEU A 160 -8.52 -10.52 1.98
C LEU A 160 -7.01 -10.43 2.07
N THR A 161 -6.30 -11.01 1.10
CA THR A 161 -4.84 -11.10 1.12
C THR A 161 -4.17 -10.19 0.08
N GLY A 162 -4.94 -9.41 -0.67
CA GLY A 162 -4.42 -8.41 -1.61
C GLY A 162 -3.51 -7.41 -0.90
N CYS A 163 -2.26 -7.30 -1.36
CA CYS A 163 -1.22 -6.45 -0.76
C CYS A 163 -1.06 -6.60 0.77
N ILE A 164 -1.39 -7.77 1.34
CA ILE A 164 -1.46 -7.99 2.79
C ILE A 164 -0.17 -7.64 3.55
N THR A 165 0.99 -7.73 2.89
CA THR A 165 2.29 -7.36 3.47
C THR A 165 2.42 -5.86 3.76
N ALA A 166 1.64 -5.01 3.10
CA ALA A 166 1.68 -3.56 3.28
C ALA A 166 0.88 -3.08 4.48
N TRP A 167 -0.31 -3.66 4.71
CA TRP A 167 -1.31 -3.09 5.62
C TRP A 167 -1.65 -3.95 6.83
N PHE A 168 -1.53 -5.28 6.73
CA PHE A 168 -2.01 -6.17 7.79
C PHE A 168 -1.21 -6.05 9.08
N GLY A 169 0.11 -5.85 8.99
CA GLY A 169 1.00 -5.64 10.15
C GLY A 169 0.53 -4.51 11.07
N ASN A 170 0.10 -3.40 10.49
CA ASN A 170 -0.38 -2.20 11.19
C ASN A 170 -1.91 -2.20 11.43
N SER A 171 -2.62 -3.29 11.12
CA SER A 171 -4.06 -3.37 11.38
C SER A 171 -4.36 -3.52 12.87
N THR A 172 -5.39 -2.81 13.34
CA THR A 172 -5.84 -2.86 14.73
C THR A 172 -6.35 -4.25 15.12
N ALA A 173 -6.42 -4.53 16.42
CA ALA A 173 -7.02 -5.77 16.92
C ALA A 173 -8.49 -5.92 16.47
N GLY A 174 -9.24 -4.81 16.41
CA GLY A 174 -10.61 -4.77 15.89
C GLY A 174 -10.68 -5.18 14.42
N ASN A 175 -9.84 -4.60 13.57
CA ASN A 175 -9.76 -4.91 12.14
C ASN A 175 -9.42 -6.39 11.92
N ARG A 176 -8.43 -6.90 12.66
CA ARG A 176 -8.03 -8.33 12.61
C ARG A 176 -9.16 -9.26 13.05
N LYS A 177 -9.90 -8.90 14.10
CA LYS A 177 -11.06 -9.67 14.58
C LYS A 177 -12.17 -9.72 13.53
N ALA A 178 -12.45 -8.60 12.87
CA ALA A 178 -13.44 -8.53 11.80
C ALA A 178 -13.06 -9.41 10.59
N LEU A 179 -11.80 -9.32 10.14
CA LEU A 179 -11.28 -10.17 9.07
C LEU A 179 -11.32 -11.67 9.44
N LYS A 180 -10.94 -12.01 10.68
CA LYS A 180 -11.00 -13.40 11.17
C LYS A 180 -12.43 -13.96 11.17
N ARG A 181 -13.45 -13.14 11.45
CA ARG A 181 -14.85 -13.57 11.38
C ARG A 181 -15.24 -14.02 9.97
N VAL A 182 -14.82 -13.29 8.93
CA VAL A 182 -15.07 -13.68 7.53
C VAL A 182 -14.49 -15.05 7.22
N VAL A 183 -13.22 -15.29 7.58
CA VAL A 183 -12.55 -16.59 7.37
C VAL A 183 -13.24 -17.70 8.15
N ARG A 184 -13.64 -17.45 9.40
CA ARG A 184 -14.39 -18.43 10.21
C ARG A 184 -15.74 -18.76 9.59
N THR A 185 -16.49 -17.77 9.13
CA THR A 185 -17.77 -17.99 8.44
C THR A 185 -17.56 -18.81 7.16
N ALA A 186 -16.55 -18.48 6.36
CA ALA A 186 -16.23 -19.25 5.16
C ALA A 186 -15.86 -20.70 5.49
N SER A 187 -15.07 -20.93 6.55
CA SER A 187 -14.65 -22.26 7.00
C SER A 187 -15.86 -23.13 7.38
N HIS A 188 -16.84 -22.57 8.10
CA HIS A 188 -18.09 -23.27 8.40
C HIS A 188 -18.90 -23.61 7.14
N ILE A 189 -18.95 -22.73 6.14
CA ILE A 189 -19.69 -22.98 4.89
C ILE A 189 -19.01 -24.05 4.03
N VAL A 190 -17.67 -24.00 3.94
CA VAL A 190 -16.86 -24.97 3.18
C VAL A 190 -16.86 -26.34 3.87
N GLY A 191 -17.00 -26.37 5.20
CA GLY A 191 -16.97 -27.61 5.99
C GLY A 191 -15.55 -28.12 6.28
N GLY A 192 -14.59 -27.21 6.45
CA GLY A 192 -13.21 -27.57 6.78
C GLY A 192 -12.32 -26.39 7.13
N GLU A 193 -11.12 -26.66 7.63
CA GLU A 193 -10.18 -25.63 8.05
C GLU A 193 -9.65 -24.81 6.87
N LEU A 194 -9.60 -23.49 7.06
CA LEU A 194 -9.03 -22.53 6.11
C LEU A 194 -7.82 -21.84 6.75
N PRO A 195 -6.79 -21.47 5.96
CA PRO A 195 -5.59 -20.88 6.51
C PRO A 195 -5.87 -19.57 7.25
N SER A 196 -5.17 -19.34 8.36
CA SER A 196 -5.29 -18.07 9.07
C SER A 196 -4.66 -16.93 8.26
N LEU A 197 -5.25 -15.74 8.30
CA LEU A 197 -4.66 -14.56 7.66
C LEU A 197 -3.30 -14.20 8.24
N GLN A 198 -3.05 -14.52 9.52
CA GLN A 198 -1.77 -14.31 10.16
C GLN A 198 -0.69 -15.21 9.54
N ASP A 199 -0.99 -16.49 9.29
CA ASP A 199 -0.04 -17.40 8.66
C ASP A 199 0.23 -17.01 7.20
N ILE A 200 -0.81 -16.62 6.47
CA ILE A 200 -0.66 -16.12 5.10
C ILE A 200 0.20 -14.85 5.09
N TYR A 201 -0.05 -13.90 5.99
CA TYR A 201 0.75 -12.69 6.15
C TYR A 201 2.22 -13.02 6.43
N THR A 202 2.49 -13.83 7.45
CA THR A 202 3.85 -14.23 7.84
C THR A 202 4.58 -14.89 6.66
N ARG A 203 3.95 -15.86 6.00
CA ARG A 203 4.50 -16.57 4.83
C ARG A 203 4.79 -15.61 3.67
N ARG A 204 3.89 -14.67 3.39
CA ARG A 204 4.07 -13.69 2.31
C ARG A 204 5.15 -12.66 2.65
N CYS A 205 5.28 -12.25 3.90
CA CYS A 205 6.38 -11.40 4.36
C CYS A 205 7.71 -12.10 4.13
N ILE A 206 7.89 -13.32 4.64
CA ILE A 206 9.12 -14.12 4.45
C ILE A 206 9.45 -14.28 2.96
N ARG A 207 8.46 -14.69 2.14
CA ARG A 207 8.66 -14.89 0.70
C ARG A 207 9.04 -13.59 -0.01
N LYS A 208 8.45 -12.45 0.36
CA LYS A 208 8.81 -11.15 -0.23
C LYS A 208 10.21 -10.72 0.22
N SER A 209 10.56 -10.91 1.49
CA SER A 209 11.91 -10.62 2.00
C SER A 209 12.98 -11.42 1.29
N ARG A 210 12.79 -12.75 1.13
CA ARG A 210 13.74 -13.60 0.41
C ARG A 210 13.97 -13.12 -1.03
N ARG A 211 12.91 -12.71 -1.73
CA ARG A 211 13.02 -12.14 -3.09
C ARG A 211 13.81 -10.82 -3.12
N ILE A 212 13.59 -9.95 -2.14
CA ILE A 212 14.34 -8.69 -2.03
C ILE A 212 15.81 -8.96 -1.71
N ILE A 213 16.10 -9.94 -0.87
CA ILE A 213 17.48 -10.32 -0.51
C ILE A 213 18.20 -10.99 -1.68
N SER A 214 17.52 -11.82 -2.46
CA SER A 214 18.13 -12.49 -3.63
C SER A 214 18.41 -11.55 -4.80
N ASP A 215 17.71 -10.41 -4.87
CA ASP A 215 17.83 -9.42 -5.93
C ASP A 215 18.61 -8.19 -5.43
N SER A 216 19.90 -8.12 -5.77
CA SER A 216 20.77 -6.99 -5.42
C SER A 216 20.38 -5.68 -6.09
N SER A 217 19.65 -5.74 -7.21
CA SER A 217 19.15 -4.57 -7.94
C SER A 217 17.86 -4.00 -7.34
N HIS A 218 17.20 -4.75 -6.46
CA HIS A 218 15.95 -4.32 -5.85
C HIS A 218 16.17 -3.02 -5.04
N PRO A 219 15.34 -1.98 -5.21
CA PRO A 219 15.55 -0.67 -4.57
C PRO A 219 15.59 -0.75 -3.03
N SER A 220 14.84 -1.71 -2.47
CA SER A 220 14.81 -1.97 -1.02
C SER A 220 15.84 -3.00 -0.53
N HIS A 221 16.76 -3.50 -1.37
CA HIS A 221 17.74 -4.53 -0.98
C HIS A 221 18.56 -4.09 0.24
N ARG A 222 19.01 -2.83 0.25
CA ARG A 222 19.79 -2.23 1.33
C ARG A 222 19.06 -2.22 2.69
N LEU A 223 17.72 -2.25 2.70
CA LEU A 223 16.94 -2.29 3.94
C LEU A 223 16.96 -3.67 4.62
N LEU A 224 17.38 -4.72 3.90
CA LEU A 224 17.50 -6.09 4.39
C LEU A 224 18.96 -6.56 4.39
N SER A 225 19.87 -5.70 4.88
CA SER A 225 21.30 -6.05 4.99
C SER A 225 21.57 -7.00 6.14
N LEU A 226 22.44 -7.99 5.94
CA LEU A 226 22.95 -8.85 7.00
C LEU A 226 23.94 -8.09 7.92
N LEU A 227 24.03 -8.54 9.17
CA LEU A 227 25.12 -8.19 10.08
C LEU A 227 26.43 -8.87 9.64
N PRO A 228 27.62 -8.40 10.10
CA PRO A 228 28.90 -9.02 9.74
C PRO A 228 28.99 -10.53 10.01
N SER A 229 28.22 -11.04 10.98
CA SER A 229 28.15 -12.47 11.28
C SER A 229 27.45 -13.31 10.19
N GLY A 230 26.79 -12.69 9.21
CA GLY A 230 26.04 -13.35 8.14
C GLY A 230 24.75 -14.05 8.57
N ARG A 231 24.45 -14.12 9.88
CA ARG A 231 23.33 -14.91 10.42
C ARG A 231 22.03 -14.13 10.57
N ARG A 232 22.10 -12.84 10.89
CA ARG A 232 20.93 -12.01 11.21
C ARG A 232 20.90 -10.76 10.35
N LEU A 233 19.71 -10.35 9.96
CA LEU A 233 19.44 -9.07 9.34
C LEU A 233 19.56 -7.94 10.36
N ARG A 234 20.08 -6.80 9.92
CA ARG A 234 20.19 -5.59 10.72
C ARG A 234 18.79 -5.05 11.05
N SER A 235 18.48 -4.93 12.34
CA SER A 235 17.21 -4.37 12.81
C SER A 235 17.07 -2.89 12.47
N ILE A 236 15.90 -2.49 12.00
CA ILE A 236 15.55 -1.07 11.78
C ILE A 236 15.06 -0.48 13.10
N ARG A 237 15.77 0.54 13.61
CA ARG A 237 15.36 1.27 14.82
C ARG A 237 14.01 1.93 14.58
N SER A 238 13.02 1.56 15.40
CA SER A 238 11.65 2.04 15.27
C SER A 238 11.23 2.77 16.55
N ARG A 239 10.91 4.07 16.44
CA ARG A 239 10.44 4.89 17.59
C ARG A 239 8.92 4.81 17.80
N THR A 240 8.18 4.33 16.81
CA THR A 240 6.71 4.24 16.84
C THR A 240 6.27 2.82 16.51
N SER A 241 5.11 2.41 17.06
CA SER A 241 4.46 1.15 16.67
C SER A 241 4.17 1.12 15.17
N ARG A 242 3.73 2.24 14.59
CA ARG A 242 3.44 2.37 13.16
C ARG A 242 4.61 1.97 12.26
N LEU A 243 5.82 2.48 12.56
CA LEU A 243 7.02 2.08 11.82
C LEU A 243 7.40 0.64 12.15
N ARG A 244 7.42 0.29 13.44
CA ARG A 244 7.78 -1.05 13.92
C ARG A 244 6.93 -2.15 13.28
N ASP A 245 5.65 -1.89 13.09
CA ASP A 245 4.65 -2.85 12.60
C ASP A 245 4.39 -2.72 11.09
N SER A 246 5.15 -1.85 10.41
CA SER A 246 5.24 -1.81 8.95
C SER A 246 6.02 -2.99 8.38
N PHE A 247 5.99 -3.14 7.06
CA PHE A 247 6.56 -4.29 6.35
C PHE A 247 8.02 -4.59 6.73
N PHE A 248 8.95 -3.64 6.57
CA PHE A 248 10.37 -3.94 6.70
C PHE A 248 10.79 -4.37 8.12
N PRO A 249 10.43 -3.64 9.20
CA PRO A 249 10.83 -4.07 10.54
C PRO A 249 10.12 -5.37 10.98
N GLN A 250 8.89 -5.63 10.53
CA GLN A 250 8.22 -6.93 10.75
C GLN A 250 8.91 -8.05 9.98
N ALA A 251 9.20 -7.83 8.69
CA ALA A 251 9.91 -8.78 7.84
C ALA A 251 11.27 -9.17 8.43
N ILE A 252 12.05 -8.20 8.91
CA ILE A 252 13.34 -8.45 9.56
C ILE A 252 13.18 -9.29 10.82
N ARG A 253 12.21 -8.95 11.69
CA ARG A 253 11.92 -9.73 12.90
C ARG A 253 11.55 -11.17 12.58
N LEU A 254 10.67 -11.38 11.61
CA LEU A 254 10.26 -12.71 11.15
C LEU A 254 11.42 -13.51 10.56
N MET A 255 12.27 -12.87 9.74
CA MET A 255 13.46 -13.54 9.18
C MET A 255 14.48 -13.90 10.27
N ASN A 256 14.70 -13.02 11.25
CA ASN A 256 15.63 -13.24 12.35
C ASN A 256 15.13 -14.24 13.41
N SER A 257 13.85 -14.63 13.39
CA SER A 257 13.31 -15.68 14.25
C SER A 257 13.33 -17.07 13.59
N LEU A 258 13.64 -17.15 12.29
CA LEU A 258 13.77 -18.42 11.56
C LEU A 258 15.20 -18.98 11.60
N ASN A 259 16.18 -18.13 11.91
CA ASN A 259 17.60 -18.43 12.01
C ASN A 259 18.03 -18.51 13.47
#